data_AF-A0A962GF10-F1
#
_entry.id   AF-A0A962GF10-F1
#
_cell.length_a   1.000
_cell.length_b   1.000
_cell.length_c   1.000
_cell.angle_alpha   90.00
_cell.angle_beta   90.00
_cell.angle_gamma   90.00
#
_symmetry.space_group_name_H-M   'P 1'
#
loop_
_entity.id
_entity.type
_entity.pdbx_description
1 polymer ?
#
loop_
_entity_poly.entity_id
_entity_poly.type
_entity_poly.pdbx_seq_one_letter_code
_entity_poly.pdbx_strand_id
1 'polypeptide(L)'
;MKNFLLLVVIFLSGCAVNKTMYATGGSKADGTVTLSYSYGGFEQPVVDYASALTTAKDKCKAWGYKNAEAFGGESLKCLAYNAYGCTQQQVDVMYQCLDK
;
A
#
# COMPACT_ATOMS: atom_id res chain seq x y z
N MET A 1 3.54 -51.38 21.54
CA MET A 1 4.40 -50.42 20.83
C MET A 1 3.55 -49.20 20.50
N LYS A 2 3.72 -48.11 21.25
CA LYS A 2 2.77 -46.99 21.33
C LYS A 2 3.30 -45.85 20.46
N ASN A 3 2.87 -45.82 19.20
CA ASN A 3 3.24 -44.79 18.22
C ASN A 3 2.67 -43.44 18.67
N PHE A 4 3.51 -42.61 19.27
CA PHE A 4 3.19 -41.21 19.55
C PHE A 4 3.47 -40.40 18.28
N LEU A 5 2.46 -40.29 17.41
CA LEU A 5 2.53 -39.46 16.21
C LEU A 5 2.50 -37.99 16.65
N LEU A 6 3.67 -37.37 16.72
CA LEU A 6 3.85 -36.01 17.21
C LEU A 6 3.51 -35.03 16.08
N LEU A 7 2.29 -34.48 16.11
CA LEU A 7 1.80 -33.49 15.16
C LEU A 7 2.38 -32.11 15.52
N VAL A 8 3.41 -31.65 14.81
CA VAL A 8 3.97 -30.31 14.99
C VAL A 8 3.10 -29.32 14.21
N VAL A 9 2.29 -28.53 14.93
CA VAL A 9 1.54 -27.41 14.35
C VAL A 9 2.44 -26.18 14.34
N ILE A 10 2.93 -25.80 13.17
CA ILE A 10 3.68 -24.56 12.97
C ILE A 10 2.66 -23.42 12.76
N PHE A 11 2.49 -22.58 13.77
CA PHE A 11 1.74 -21.33 13.62
C PHE A 11 2.62 -20.28 12.95
N LEU A 12 2.43 -20.04 11.64
CA LEU A 12 3.03 -18.89 10.97
C LEU A 12 2.23 -17.63 11.32
N SER A 13 2.66 -16.89 12.34
CA SER A 13 2.12 -15.57 12.65
C SER A 13 2.81 -14.50 11.79
N GLY A 14 2.05 -13.79 10.95
CA GLY A 14 2.55 -12.60 10.25
C GLY A 14 2.69 -11.40 11.21
N CYS A 15 3.68 -10.52 10.97
CA CYS A 15 3.87 -9.33 11.79
C CYS A 15 2.94 -8.21 11.33
N ALA A 16 1.98 -7.79 12.16
CA ALA A 16 1.15 -6.63 11.86
C ALA A 16 1.98 -5.34 11.92
N VAL A 17 2.03 -4.59 10.82
CA VAL A 17 2.83 -3.35 10.72
C VAL A 17 1.97 -2.23 10.18
N ASN A 18 1.88 -1.12 10.91
CA ASN A 18 1.18 0.07 10.42
C ASN A 18 1.95 0.72 9.27
N LYS A 19 1.24 1.05 8.18
CA LYS A 19 1.80 1.69 6.99
C LYS A 19 1.04 2.97 6.68
N THR A 20 1.79 4.06 6.58
CA THR A 20 1.30 5.35 6.07
C THR A 20 1.76 5.51 4.63
N MET A 21 0.84 5.87 3.73
CA MET A 21 1.18 6.10 2.34
C MET A 21 1.90 7.44 2.16
N TYR A 22 2.79 7.51 1.17
CA TYR A 22 3.51 8.71 0.79
C TYR A 22 3.36 8.99 -0.70
N ALA A 23 3.42 10.26 -1.10
CA ALA A 23 3.29 10.63 -2.50
C ALA A 23 4.52 10.19 -3.30
N THR A 24 4.29 9.42 -4.35
CA THR A 24 5.33 8.85 -5.23
C THR A 24 5.21 9.34 -6.67
N GLY A 25 4.08 9.94 -7.04
CA GLY A 25 3.86 10.44 -8.38
C GLY A 25 2.56 11.20 -8.50
N GLY A 26 2.18 11.48 -9.74
CA GLY A 26 0.99 12.23 -10.11
C GLY A 26 1.25 13.17 -11.26
N SER A 27 0.17 13.69 -11.84
CA SER A 27 0.18 14.65 -12.93
C SER A 27 -0.77 15.78 -12.61
N LYS A 28 -0.26 17.00 -12.49
CA LYS A 28 -1.09 18.20 -12.34
C LYS A 28 -1.97 18.44 -13.58
N ALA A 29 -1.47 18.09 -14.76
CA ALA A 29 -2.21 18.25 -16.01
C ALA A 29 -3.41 17.30 -16.07
N ASP A 30 -3.23 16.06 -15.61
CA ASP A 30 -4.28 15.04 -15.60
C ASP A 30 -5.13 15.07 -14.31
N GLY A 31 -4.74 15.87 -13.32
CA GLY A 31 -5.41 15.96 -12.03
C GLY A 31 -5.30 14.67 -11.22
N THR A 32 -4.14 14.01 -11.23
CA THR A 32 -3.93 12.72 -10.54
C THR A 32 -2.79 12.77 -9.55
N VAL A 33 -2.91 12.04 -8.44
CA VAL A 33 -1.89 11.88 -7.40
C VAL A 33 -1.72 10.39 -7.12
N THR A 34 -0.47 9.91 -7.09
CA THR A 34 -0.16 8.53 -6.71
C THR A 34 0.45 8.52 -5.32
N LEU A 35 -0.18 7.78 -4.41
CA LEU A 35 0.37 7.49 -3.09
C LEU A 35 0.78 6.03 -3.02
N SER A 36 1.85 5.72 -2.31
CA SER A 36 2.35 4.35 -2.20
C SER A 36 2.71 3.98 -0.78
N TYR A 37 2.70 2.69 -0.50
CA TYR A 37 3.34 2.10 0.67
C TYR A 37 4.02 0.80 0.28
N SER A 38 5.02 0.38 1.06
CA SER A 38 5.74 -0.87 0.82
C SER A 38 5.79 -1.75 2.06
N TYR A 39 5.76 -3.06 1.84
CA TYR A 39 5.83 -4.06 2.90
C TYR A 39 6.64 -5.28 2.49
N GLY A 40 7.22 -5.96 3.48
CA GLY A 40 7.98 -7.19 3.29
C GLY A 40 7.08 -8.42 3.24
N GLY A 41 7.58 -9.54 2.68
CA GLY A 41 6.78 -10.75 2.47
C GLY A 41 6.16 -11.42 3.72
N PHE A 42 6.66 -11.11 4.92
CA PHE A 42 6.13 -11.63 6.19
C PHE A 42 5.33 -10.59 6.99
N GLU A 43 5.24 -9.35 6.48
CA GLU A 43 4.45 -8.30 7.10
C GLU A 43 2.98 -8.45 6.71
N GLN A 44 2.09 -8.14 7.65
CA GLN A 44 0.68 -7.95 7.44
C GLN A 44 0.41 -6.44 7.56
N PRO A 45 0.38 -5.69 6.44
CA PRO A 45 0.27 -4.24 6.50
C PRO A 45 -1.12 -3.82 7.00
N VAL A 46 -1.14 -2.96 8.01
CA VAL A 46 -2.33 -2.24 8.47
C VAL A 46 -2.23 -0.83 7.91
N VAL A 47 -3.03 -0.52 6.91
CA VAL A 47 -2.86 0.70 6.10
C VAL A 47 -3.86 1.78 6.52
N ASP A 48 -3.35 2.99 6.75
CA ASP A 48 -4.18 4.16 7.03
C ASP A 48 -4.62 4.87 5.75
N TYR A 49 -5.75 4.43 5.18
CA TYR A 49 -6.36 5.02 3.99
C TYR A 49 -6.94 6.43 4.24
N ALA A 50 -7.29 6.77 5.48
CA ALA A 50 -7.83 8.09 5.79
C ALA A 50 -6.72 9.17 5.74
N SER A 51 -5.54 8.85 6.28
CA SER A 51 -4.35 9.69 6.15
C SER A 51 -3.91 9.80 4.68
N ALA A 52 -4.00 8.71 3.91
CA ALA A 52 -3.72 8.73 2.47
C ALA A 52 -4.65 9.69 1.72
N LEU A 53 -5.96 9.60 1.95
CA LEU A 53 -6.93 10.52 1.34
C LEU A 53 -6.68 11.98 1.72
N THR A 54 -6.33 12.24 2.99
CA THR A 54 -5.97 13.59 3.45
C THR A 54 -4.76 14.11 2.71
N THR A 55 -3.71 13.29 2.58
CA THR A 55 -2.49 13.62 1.84
C THR A 55 -2.79 13.92 0.37
N ALA A 56 -3.62 13.10 -0.28
CA ALA A 56 -4.03 13.32 -1.67
C ALA A 56 -4.80 14.64 -1.83
N LYS A 57 -5.75 14.93 -0.93
CA LYS A 57 -6.48 16.21 -0.92
C LYS A 57 -5.55 17.40 -0.78
N ASP A 58 -4.56 17.33 0.09
CA ASP A 58 -3.61 18.43 0.30
C ASP A 58 -2.74 18.67 -0.94
N LYS A 59 -2.32 17.60 -1.64
CA LYS A 59 -1.64 17.71 -2.93
C LYS A 59 -2.53 18.32 -4.01
N CYS A 60 -3.79 17.88 -4.11
CA CYS A 60 -4.76 18.41 -5.06
C CYS A 60 -5.08 19.90 -4.79
N LYS A 61 -5.21 20.30 -3.52
CA LYS A 61 -5.39 21.69 -3.11
C LYS A 61 -4.23 22.59 -3.53
N ALA A 62 -2.99 22.10 -3.43
CA ALA A 62 -1.82 22.83 -3.93
C ALA A 62 -1.88 23.06 -5.46
N TRP A 63 -2.73 22.34 -6.19
CA TRP A 63 -2.97 22.51 -7.62
C TRP A 63 -4.25 23.28 -7.96
N GLY A 64 -5.02 23.72 -6.95
CA GLY A 64 -6.26 24.48 -7.10
C GLY A 64 -7.54 23.65 -7.09
N TYR A 65 -7.47 22.35 -6.81
CA TYR A 65 -8.64 21.49 -6.66
C TYR A 65 -9.15 21.52 -5.21
N LYS A 66 -10.43 21.26 -4.95
CA LYS A 66 -10.96 21.26 -3.58
C LYS A 66 -10.91 19.89 -2.92
N ASN A 67 -10.98 18.83 -3.72
CA ASN A 67 -11.10 17.46 -3.24
C ASN A 67 -10.22 16.48 -4.01
N ALA A 68 -10.17 15.26 -3.49
CA ALA A 68 -9.57 14.11 -4.13
C ALA A 68 -10.39 12.86 -3.78
N GLU A 69 -10.40 11.87 -4.64
CA GLU A 69 -10.95 10.54 -4.39
C GLU A 69 -10.08 9.45 -5.00
N ALA A 70 -10.09 8.25 -4.41
CA ALA A 70 -9.34 7.12 -4.96
C ALA A 70 -9.98 6.64 -6.27
N PHE A 71 -9.18 6.31 -7.28
CA PHE A 71 -9.65 5.81 -8.56
C PHE A 71 -8.67 4.78 -9.15
N GLY A 72 -9.11 3.99 -10.13
CA GLY A 72 -8.23 3.06 -10.85
C GLY A 72 -7.77 1.83 -10.06
N GLY A 73 -8.16 1.70 -8.79
CA GLY A 73 -7.79 0.59 -7.92
C GLY A 73 -6.35 0.67 -7.40
N GLU A 74 -5.89 -0.43 -6.81
CA GLU A 74 -4.52 -0.55 -6.32
C GLU A 74 -3.65 -1.30 -7.34
N SER A 75 -2.42 -0.84 -7.55
CA SER A 75 -1.42 -1.53 -8.36
C SER A 75 -0.32 -2.09 -7.47
N LEU A 76 -0.01 -3.37 -7.63
CA LEU A 76 1.03 -4.05 -6.88
C LEU A 76 2.26 -4.27 -7.76
N LYS A 77 3.43 -3.89 -7.27
CA LYS A 77 4.72 -4.17 -7.93
C LYS A 77 5.74 -4.69 -6.93
N CYS A 78 6.68 -5.48 -7.45
CA CYS A 78 7.79 -5.96 -6.65
C CYS A 78 8.96 -4.97 -6.69
N LEU A 79 9.49 -4.61 -5.53
CA LEU A 79 10.66 -3.74 -5.40
C LEU A 79 11.96 -4.52 -5.28
N ALA A 80 11.92 -5.73 -4.72
CA ALA A 80 13.11 -6.56 -4.51
C ALA A 80 12.78 -8.04 -4.65
N TYR A 81 13.70 -8.78 -5.28
CA TYR A 81 13.61 -10.21 -5.50
C TYR A 81 14.77 -10.94 -4.84
N ASN A 82 14.52 -12.18 -4.42
CA ASN A 82 15.55 -13.16 -4.09
C ASN A 82 15.34 -14.46 -4.89
N ALA A 83 16.12 -15.50 -4.58
CA ALA A 83 16.02 -16.81 -5.23
C ALA A 83 14.64 -17.50 -5.08
N TYR A 84 13.80 -17.04 -4.16
CA TYR A 84 12.50 -17.62 -3.81
C TYR A 84 11.30 -16.74 -4.22
N GLY A 85 11.54 -15.55 -4.78
CA GLY A 85 10.49 -14.66 -5.27
C GLY A 85 10.61 -13.22 -4.76
N CYS A 86 9.49 -12.52 -4.73
CA CYS A 86 9.43 -11.13 -4.29
C CYS A 86 9.57 -11.02 -2.77
N THR A 87 10.54 -10.23 -2.30
CA THR A 87 10.81 -10.02 -0.86
C THR A 87 10.23 -8.71 -0.34
N GLN A 88 10.01 -7.74 -1.23
CA GLN A 88 9.44 -6.44 -0.89
C GLN A 88 8.45 -6.02 -1.96
N GLN A 89 7.22 -5.74 -1.54
CA GLN A 89 6.13 -5.30 -2.39
C GLN A 89 5.88 -3.81 -2.18
N GLN A 90 5.47 -3.13 -3.25
CA GLN A 90 4.94 -1.78 -3.20
C GLN A 90 3.53 -1.79 -3.78
N VAL A 91 2.62 -1.15 -3.05
CA VAL A 91 1.26 -0.88 -3.49
C VAL A 91 1.15 0.59 -3.83
N ASP A 92 0.67 0.88 -5.02
CA ASP A 92 0.37 2.21 -5.53
C ASP A 92 -1.15 2.40 -5.55
N VAL A 93 -1.63 3.50 -4.96
CA VAL A 93 -3.03 3.90 -4.94
C VAL A 93 -3.15 5.24 -5.64
N MET A 94 -3.99 5.30 -6.67
CA MET A 94 -4.20 6.51 -7.44
C MET A 94 -5.40 7.30 -6.91
N TYR A 95 -5.26 8.62 -6.91
CA TYR A 95 -6.30 9.56 -6.52
C TYR A 95 -6.52 10.58 -7.64
N GLN A 96 -7.78 10.87 -7.95
CA GLN A 96 -8.16 11.91 -8.89
C GLN A 96 -8.58 13.16 -8.12
N CYS A 97 -8.07 14.30 -8.54
CA CYS A 97 -8.41 15.61 -8.00
C CYS A 97 -9.75 16.06 -8.58
N LEU A 98 -10.61 16.59 -7.71
CA LEU A 98 -11.98 16.98 -8.04
C LEU A 98 -12.24 18.45 -7.70
N ASP A 99 -13.32 18.99 -8.27
CA ASP A 99 -13.90 20.28 -7.90
C ASP A 99 -12.91 21.46 -8.04
N LYS A 100 -12.38 21.65 -9.25
CA LYS A 100 -11.49 22.77 -9.59
C LYS A 100 -12.19 24.14 -9.47
#